data_AF-A0A392S9D5-F1
#
_entry.id   AF-A0A392S9D5-F1
#
_cell.length_a   1.000
_cell.length_b   1.000
_cell.length_c   1.000
_cell.angle_alpha   90.00
_cell.angle_beta   90.00
_cell.angle_gamma   90.00
#
_symmetry.space_group_name_H-M   'P 1'
#
loop_
_entity.id
_entity.type
_entity.pdbx_description
1 polymer ?
#
loop_
_entity_poly.entity_id
_entity_poly.type
_entity_poly.pdbx_seq_one_letter_code
_entity_poly.pdbx_strand_id
1 'polypeptide(L)'
;MTRGFKDKLGEGGYGKVYKGKLRSGPLVAIKMLGKPKGIENGQDFVSEVATIGRIHHTNVVQLIGFCVEGSKRALVYDFMPNGSLDRYISSTRDHIS
;
A
#
# COMPACT_ATOMS: atom_id res chain seq x y z
N MET A 1 6.45 4.20 12.61
CA MET A 1 5.68 5.40 12.98
C MET A 1 4.98 5.95 11.74
N THR A 2 3.68 6.21 11.84
CA THR A 2 2.82 6.69 10.74
C THR A 2 2.36 8.13 10.92
N ARG A 3 2.80 8.80 11.99
CA ARG A 3 2.33 10.15 12.39
C ARG A 3 0.80 10.26 12.46
N GLY A 4 0.12 9.17 12.86
CA GLY A 4 -1.34 9.11 12.89
C GLY A 4 -1.98 8.95 11.51
N PHE A 5 -1.29 8.36 10.54
CA PHE A 5 -1.78 8.13 9.17
C PHE A 5 -2.14 9.43 8.43
N LYS A 6 -1.37 10.50 8.65
CA LYS A 6 -1.57 11.81 8.01
C LYS A 6 -1.03 11.88 6.58
N ASP A 7 0.04 11.14 6.29
CA ASP A 7 0.73 11.17 5.00
C ASP A 7 0.10 10.16 4.03
N LYS A 8 -1.06 10.50 3.44
CA LYS A 8 -1.74 9.64 2.46
C LYS A 8 -1.01 9.66 1.12
N LEU A 9 -0.71 8.47 0.58
CA LEU A 9 -0.04 8.27 -0.72
C LEU A 9 -1.03 7.99 -1.85
N GLY A 10 -2.17 7.36 -1.54
CA GLY A 10 -3.18 7.01 -2.53
C GLY A 10 -4.40 6.34 -1.91
N GLU A 11 -5.42 6.14 -2.73
CA GLU A 11 -6.64 5.39 -2.39
C GLU A 11 -7.16 4.69 -3.65
N GLY A 12 -7.57 3.44 -3.50
CA GLY A 12 -8.23 2.67 -4.55
C GLY A 12 -9.33 1.79 -3.96
N GLY A 13 -9.94 0.93 -4.78
CA GLY A 13 -11.05 0.07 -4.36
C GLY A 13 -10.74 -0.84 -3.17
N TYR A 14 -9.46 -1.13 -2.93
CA TYR A 14 -8.98 -2.02 -1.88
C TYR A 14 -8.50 -1.29 -0.61
N GLY A 15 -8.67 0.04 -0.55
CA GLY A 15 -8.38 0.83 0.63
C GLY A 15 -7.36 1.95 0.43
N LYS A 16 -6.84 2.46 1.55
CA LYS A 16 -6.02 3.68 1.61
C LYS A 16 -4.56 3.34 1.88
N VAL A 17 -3.65 4.00 1.18
CA VAL A 17 -2.22 3.81 1.32
C VAL A 17 -1.59 5.02 1.99
N TYR A 18 -0.74 4.78 2.99
CA TYR A 18 -0.11 5.81 3.80
C TYR A 18 1.40 5.62 3.87
N LYS A 19 2.14 6.72 4.03
CA LYS A 19 3.57 6.68 4.32
C LYS A 19 3.80 6.33 5.78
N GLY A 20 4.82 5.52 6.03
CA GLY A 20 5.32 5.22 7.36
C GLY A 20 6.83 5.11 7.40
N LYS A 21 7.37 4.94 8.61
CA LYS A 21 8.79 4.64 8.87
C LYS A 21 8.91 3.46 9.83
N LEU A 22 9.63 2.40 9.48
CA LEU A 22 9.92 1.32 10.43
C LEU A 22 10.84 1.82 11.54
N ARG A 23 10.80 1.17 12.71
CA ARG A 23 11.73 1.51 13.81
C ARG A 23 13.19 1.30 13.41
N SER A 24 13.44 0.34 12.52
CA SER A 24 14.75 0.07 11.92
C SER A 24 15.25 1.18 10.98
N GLY A 25 14.40 2.14 10.59
CA GLY A 25 14.82 3.27 9.73
C GLY A 25 14.13 3.37 8.36
N PRO A 26 13.87 2.27 7.62
CA PRO A 26 13.31 2.33 6.28
C PRO A 26 11.93 3.02 6.21
N LEU A 27 11.69 3.75 5.12
CA LEU A 27 10.36 4.25 4.77
C LEU A 27 9.53 3.12 4.17
N VAL A 28 8.24 3.12 4.46
CA VAL A 28 7.29 2.09 4.00
C VAL A 28 5.99 2.70 3.50
N ALA A 29 5.31 1.97 2.63
CA ALA A 29 3.92 2.22 2.26
C ALA A 29 3.01 1.24 3.03
N ILE A 30 2.00 1.76 3.71
CA ILE A 30 1.06 0.98 4.53
C ILE A 30 -0.30 1.05 3.86
N LYS A 31 -0.73 -0.07 3.27
CA LYS A 31 -2.05 -0.24 2.68
C LYS A 31 -3.00 -0.73 3.76
N MET A 32 -3.89 0.16 4.20
CA MET A 32 -4.98 -0.15 5.12
C MET A 32 -6.13 -0.74 4.30
N LEU A 33 -6.43 -2.01 4.52
CA LEU A 33 -7.55 -2.67 3.85
C LEU A 33 -8.84 -2.30 4.57
N GLY A 34 -9.73 -1.60 3.85
CA GLY A 34 -11.04 -1.22 4.36
C GLY A 34 -12.00 -2.41 4.34
N LYS A 35 -12.98 -2.43 5.25
CA LYS A 35 -14.14 -3.32 5.13
C LYS A 35 -15.13 -2.69 4.14
N PRO A 36 -15.56 -3.38 3.07
CA PRO A 36 -16.89 -3.12 2.54
C PRO A 36 -17.89 -3.47 3.65
N LYS A 37 -18.87 -2.60 3.91
CA LYS A 37 -19.97 -2.94 4.82
C LYS A 37 -20.64 -4.23 4.32
N GLY A 38 -20.61 -5.30 5.14
CA GLY A 38 -21.40 -6.51 4.89
C GLY A 38 -20.69 -7.72 4.26
N ILE A 39 -19.38 -7.66 3.95
CA ILE A 39 -18.65 -8.84 3.45
C ILE A 39 -17.43 -9.08 4.35
N GLU A 40 -17.46 -10.17 5.13
CA GLU A 40 -16.39 -10.61 6.03
C GLU A 40 -15.21 -11.29 5.31
N ASN A 41 -15.03 -11.07 4.01
CA ASN A 41 -14.08 -11.87 3.28
C ASN A 41 -12.73 -11.17 3.27
N GLY A 42 -11.94 -11.43 4.31
CA GLY A 42 -10.49 -11.18 4.34
C GLY A 42 -9.70 -11.93 3.25
N GLN A 43 -10.37 -12.43 2.20
CA GLN A 43 -9.81 -13.07 1.03
C GLN A 43 -8.86 -12.15 0.28
N ASP A 44 -9.14 -10.85 0.18
CA ASP A 44 -8.20 -9.91 -0.44
C ASP A 44 -6.87 -9.86 0.33
N PHE A 45 -6.96 -9.80 1.67
CA PHE A 45 -5.78 -9.87 2.53
C PHE A 45 -5.03 -11.19 2.37
N VAL A 46 -5.74 -12.31 2.44
CA VAL A 46 -5.16 -13.65 2.32
C VAL A 46 -4.53 -13.85 0.94
N SER A 47 -5.21 -13.40 -0.13
CA SER A 47 -4.73 -13.45 -1.51
C SER A 47 -3.45 -12.66 -1.66
N GLU A 48 -3.42 -11.41 -1.17
CA GLU A 48 -2.25 -10.54 -1.30
C GLU A 48 -1.05 -11.09 -0.50
N VAL A 49 -1.28 -11.61 0.71
CA VAL A 49 -0.22 -12.27 1.50
C VAL A 49 0.27 -13.58 0.83
N ALA A 50 -0.64 -14.42 0.33
CA ALA A 50 -0.30 -15.71 -0.25
C ALA A 50 0.42 -15.60 -1.60
N THR A 51 0.09 -14.57 -2.38
CA THR A 51 0.66 -14.36 -3.72
C THR A 51 1.85 -13.40 -3.67
N ILE A 52 1.61 -12.12 -3.44
CA ILE A 52 2.64 -11.06 -3.45
C ILE A 52 3.66 -11.27 -2.32
N GLY A 53 3.26 -11.83 -1.18
CA GLY A 53 4.21 -12.15 -0.10
C GLY A 53 5.32 -13.14 -0.48
N ARG A 54 5.17 -13.88 -1.58
CA ARG A 54 6.17 -14.85 -2.08
C ARG A 54 6.99 -14.31 -3.25
N ILE A 55 6.65 -13.13 -3.77
CA ILE A 55 7.32 -12.56 -4.94
C ILE A 55 8.45 -11.66 -4.45
N HIS A 56 9.67 -12.00 -4.88
CA HIS A 56 10.85 -11.15 -4.70
C HIS A 56 11.47 -10.90 -6.06
N HIS A 57 11.15 -9.75 -6.66
CA HIS A 57 11.55 -9.41 -8.02
C HIS A 57 11.74 -7.90 -8.17
N THR A 58 12.76 -7.47 -8.91
CA THR A 58 13.15 -6.05 -9.07
C THR A 58 12.01 -5.14 -9.53
N ASN A 59 11.11 -5.66 -10.36
CA ASN A 59 9.99 -4.89 -10.94
C ASN A 59 8.65 -5.06 -10.20
N VAL A 60 8.66 -5.69 -9.02
CA VAL A 60 7.46 -5.88 -8.20
C VAL A 60 7.73 -5.32 -6.81
N VAL A 61 6.83 -4.47 -6.31
CA VAL A 61 6.98 -3.91 -4.96
C VAL A 61 6.97 -5.03 -3.92
N GLN A 62 7.98 -5.00 -3.05
CA GLN A 62 8.15 -6.04 -2.04
C GLN A 62 7.17 -5.80 -0.87
N LEU A 63 6.44 -6.86 -0.51
CA LEU A 63 5.75 -6.94 0.78
C LEU A 63 6.77 -7.25 1.86
N ILE A 64 6.94 -6.32 2.81
CA ILE A 64 7.83 -6.47 3.96
C ILE A 64 7.14 -7.26 5.07
N GLY A 65 5.82 -7.07 5.20
CA GLY A 65 5.04 -7.77 6.21
C GLY A 65 3.61 -7.27 6.27
N PHE A 66 2.90 -7.67 7.32
CA PHE A 66 1.50 -7.33 7.50
C PHE A 66 1.17 -7.12 8.99
N CYS A 67 0.03 -6.49 9.25
CA CYS A 67 -0.52 -6.34 10.58
C CYS A 67 -1.97 -6.79 10.62
N VAL A 68 -2.32 -7.55 11.66
CA VAL A 68 -3.65 -8.04 11.95
C VAL A 68 -4.00 -7.63 13.38
N GLU A 69 -4.95 -6.72 13.53
CA GLU A 69 -5.40 -6.26 14.85
C GLU A 69 -6.93 -6.18 14.88
N GLY A 70 -7.57 -7.14 15.57
CA GLY A 70 -9.03 -7.27 15.59
C GLY A 70 -9.58 -7.41 14.17
N SER A 71 -10.31 -6.40 13.70
CA SER A 71 -10.84 -6.36 12.33
C SER A 71 -10.04 -5.47 11.37
N LYS A 72 -8.94 -4.88 11.82
CA LYS A 72 -8.04 -4.08 10.99
C LYS A 72 -7.04 -5.03 10.33
N ARG A 73 -6.78 -4.79 9.05
CA ARG A 73 -5.77 -5.49 8.25
C ARG A 73 -4.93 -4.44 7.55
N ALA A 74 -3.61 -4.59 7.62
CA ALA A 74 -2.69 -3.72 6.93
C ALA A 74 -1.57 -4.52 6.26
N LEU A 75 -1.16 -4.07 5.08
CA LEU A 75 -0.02 -4.59 4.36
C LEU A 75 1.08 -3.53 4.34
N VAL A 76 2.32 -3.95 4.56
CA VAL A 76 3.49 -3.07 4.65
C VAL A 76 4.42 -3.38 3.50
N TYR A 77 4.62 -2.39 2.64
CA TYR A 77 5.41 -2.46 1.43
C TYR A 77 6.63 -1.55 1.49
N ASP A 78 7.63 -1.83 0.66
CA ASP A 78 8.69 -0.85 0.38
C ASP A 78 8.09 0.46 -0.15
N PHE A 79 8.66 1.57 0.31
CA PHE A 79 8.24 2.90 -0.16
C PHE A 79 8.89 3.24 -1.49
N MET A 80 8.08 3.55 -2.49
CA MET A 80 8.53 4.01 -3.80
C MET A 80 8.67 5.54 -3.83
N PRO A 81 9.89 6.11 -3.82
CA PRO A 81 10.10 7.55 -3.65
C PRO A 81 9.61 8.39 -4.82
N ASN A 82 9.57 7.80 -6.01
CA ASN A 82 9.11 8.44 -7.24
C ASN A 82 7.57 8.44 -7.36
N GLY A 83 6.87 7.78 -6.44
CA GLY A 83 5.41 7.70 -6.51
C GLY A 83 4.93 6.85 -7.68
N SER A 84 3.69 7.07 -8.09
CA SER A 84 2.98 6.24 -9.06
C SER A 84 3.19 6.70 -10.50
N LEU A 85 3.13 5.74 -11.43
CA LEU A 85 3.34 6.00 -12.85
C LEU A 85 2.27 6.92 -13.46
N ASP A 86 1.02 6.86 -12.97
CA ASP A 86 -0.08 7.71 -13.45
C ASP A 86 0.22 9.19 -13.28
N ARG A 87 0.98 9.57 -12.24
CA ARG A 87 1.41 10.96 -12.03
C ARG A 87 2.28 11.44 -13.19
N TYR A 88 3.21 10.61 -13.64
CA TYR A 88 4.11 10.96 -14.74
C TYR A 88 3.34 11.04 -16.07
N ILE A 89 2.52 10.03 -16.36
CA ILE A 89 1.74 9.98 -17.61
C ILE A 89 0.75 11.14 -17.70
N SER A 90 0.08 11.49 -16.60
CA SER A 90 -0.89 12.59 -16.59
C SER A 90 -0.20 13.94 -16.74
N SER A 91 0.95 14.15 -16.08
CA SER A 91 1.71 15.39 -16.21
C SER A 91 2.20 15.66 -17.64
N THR A 92 2.48 14.62 -18.42
CA THR A 92 2.89 14.76 -19.82
C THR A 92 1.73 15.21 -20.72
N ARG A 93 0.47 14.88 -20.38
CA ARG A 93 -0.70 15.34 -21.15
C ARG A 93 -0.95 16.85 -21.01
N ASP A 94 -0.62 17.41 -19.84
CA ASP A 94 -0.73 18.85 -19.59
C ASP A 94 0.31 19.68 -20.36
N HIS A 95 1.39 19.05 -20.87
CA HIS A 95 2.42 19.70 -21.67
C HIS A 95 2.21 19.60 -23.19
N ILE A 96 1.21 18.84 -23.63
CA ILE A 96 0.87 18.62 -25.05
C ILE A 96 -0.50 19.26 -25.38
N SER A 97 -1.14 19.93 -24.41
CA SER A 97 -2.39 20.67 -24.58
C SER A 97 -2.15 22.16 -24.76
#